data_AF-A0A699VQY4-F1
#
_entry.id   AF-A0A699VQY4-F1
#
_cell.length_a   1.000
_cell.length_b   1.000
_cell.length_c   1.000
_cell.angle_alpha   90.00
_cell.angle_beta   90.00
_cell.angle_gamma   90.00
#
_symmetry.space_group_name_H-M   'P 1'
#
loop_
_entity.id
_entity.type
_entity.pdbx_description
1 polymer ?
#
loop_
_entity_poly.entity_id
_entity_poly.type
_entity_poly.pdbx_seq_one_letter_code
_entity_poly.pdbx_strand_id
1 'polypeptide(L)' 'INETFHKQTDDELTEKELKQVETDDHAIQTILLSIPKDIYAAVDSCETAQEIWLRVQQMMKGSDIGIQEKTTKLFNE' A
#
# COMPACT_ATOMS: atom_id res chain seq x y z
N ILE A 1 16.86 47.79 23.76
CA ILE A 1 15.82 46.78 23.47
C ILE A 1 16.21 46.22 22.11
N ASN A 2 16.87 45.06 22.08
CA ASN A 2 17.45 44.50 20.87
C ASN A 2 16.59 43.29 20.47
N GLU A 3 15.69 43.49 19.53
CA GLU A 3 14.86 42.43 18.96
C GLU A 3 15.63 41.76 17.82
N THR A 4 16.15 40.57 18.09
CA THR A 4 16.76 39.71 17.07
C THR A 4 15.65 38.99 16.32
N PHE A 5 15.37 39.43 15.10
CA PHE A 5 14.49 38.73 14.16
C PHE A 5 15.16 37.42 13.74
N HIS A 6 14.71 36.31 14.32
CA HIS A 6 14.97 34.98 13.77
C HIS A 6 14.19 34.84 12.47
N LYS A 7 14.87 35.10 11.35
CA LYS A 7 14.39 34.76 10.03
C LYS A 7 14.47 33.23 9.90
N GLN A 8 13.40 32.53 10.29
CA GLN A 8 13.22 31.12 9.98
C GLN A 8 13.12 31.00 8.46
N THR A 9 14.25 30.67 7.83
CA THR A 9 14.28 30.13 6.47
C THR A 9 13.63 28.75 6.49
N ASP A 10 12.91 28.42 5.42
CA ASP A 10 12.10 27.20 5.16
C ASP A 10 12.88 25.85 5.28
N ASP A 11 14.13 25.90 5.73
CA ASP A 11 15.12 24.80 5.75
C ASP A 11 15.39 24.24 7.16
N GLU A 12 14.79 24.77 8.22
CA GLU A 12 15.05 24.32 9.61
C GLU A 12 13.82 23.60 10.18
N LEU A 13 13.74 22.29 9.90
CA LEU A 13 12.78 21.38 10.53
C LEU A 13 12.91 21.49 12.05
N THR A 14 11.81 21.85 12.72
CA THR A 14 11.80 21.95 14.18
C THR A 14 11.95 20.55 14.79
N GLU A 15 12.54 20.45 15.99
CA GLU A 15 12.74 19.16 16.69
C GLU A 15 11.43 18.34 16.82
N LYS A 16 10.29 19.02 16.88
CA LYS A 16 8.97 18.38 16.90
C LYS A 16 8.59 17.76 15.56
N GLU A 17 8.84 18.44 14.46
CA GLU A 17 8.59 17.91 13.12
C GLU A 17 9.52 16.74 12.80
N LEU A 18 10.78 16.81 13.25
CA LEU A 18 11.71 15.69 13.10
C LEU A 18 11.24 14.44 13.85
N LYS A 19 10.78 14.58 15.10
CA LYS A 19 10.19 13.49 15.88
C LYS A 19 8.91 12.94 15.26
N GLN A 20 8.11 13.81 14.64
CA GLN A 20 6.90 13.38 13.94
C GLN A 20 7.26 12.54 12.71
N VAL A 21 8.22 12.99 11.90
CA VAL A 21 8.70 12.23 10.73
C VAL A 21 9.25 10.87 11.14
N GLU A 22 10.05 10.79 12.21
CA GLU A 22 10.57 9.51 12.71
C GLU A 22 9.45 8.56 13.18
N THR A 23 8.41 9.11 13.83
CA THR A 23 7.24 8.34 14.26
C THR A 23 6.41 7.86 13.08
N ASP A 24 6.19 8.73 12.09
CA ASP A 24 5.44 8.43 10.88
C ASP A 24 6.16 7.37 10.03
N ASP A 25 7.49 7.48 9.89
CA ASP A 25 8.31 6.50 9.16
C ASP A 25 8.25 5.12 9.82
N HIS A 26 8.31 5.07 11.15
CA HIS A 26 8.14 3.84 11.91
C HIS A 26 6.73 3.24 11.75
N ALA A 27 5.70 4.07 11.75
CA ALA A 27 4.32 3.63 11.54
C ALA A 27 4.11 3.08 10.13
N ILE A 28 4.65 3.77 9.10
CA ILE A 28 4.60 3.32 7.70
C ILE A 28 5.33 1.99 7.55
N GLN A 29 6.53 1.84 8.10
CA GLN A 29 7.28 0.59 8.05
C GLN A 29 6.52 -0.55 8.73
N THR A 30 5.91 -0.29 9.88
CA THR A 30 5.11 -1.29 10.61
C THR A 30 3.89 -1.72 9.79
N ILE A 31 3.16 -0.78 9.19
CA ILE A 31 2.03 -1.09 8.32
C ILE A 31 2.50 -1.88 7.09
N LEU A 32 3.59 -1.48 6.45
CA LEU A 32 4.13 -2.17 5.28
C LEU A 32 4.56 -3.61 5.60
N LEU A 33 5.21 -3.83 6.75
CA LEU A 33 5.60 -5.17 7.22
C LEU A 33 4.39 -6.03 7.62
N SER A 34 3.29 -5.41 8.05
CA SER A 34 2.05 -6.12 8.40
C SER A 34 1.29 -6.61 7.17
N ILE A 35 1.55 -6.04 5.99
CA ILE A 35 0.93 -6.42 4.73
C ILE A 35 1.78 -7.50 4.05
N PRO A 36 1.22 -8.70 3.81
CA PRO A 36 1.93 -9.74 3.07
C PRO A 36 2.34 -9.28 1.67
N LYS A 37 3.56 -9.63 1.26
CA LYS A 37 4.17 -9.20 0.00
C LYS A 37 3.37 -9.56 -1.25
N ASP A 38 2.61 -10.66 -1.19
CA ASP A 38 1.69 -11.13 -2.21
C ASP A 38 0.46 -10.22 -2.38
N ILE A 39 0.01 -9.55 -1.32
CA ILE A 39 -1.03 -8.50 -1.42
C ILE A 39 -0.48 -7.29 -2.15
N TYR A 40 0.72 -6.84 -1.79
CA TYR A 40 1.37 -5.71 -2.46
C TYR A 40 1.58 -5.99 -3.95
N ALA A 41 2.14 -7.15 -4.31
CA ALA A 41 2.36 -7.53 -5.70
C ALA A 41 1.05 -7.67 -6.50
N ALA A 42 -0.02 -8.17 -5.86
CA ALA A 42 -1.32 -8.27 -6.50
C ALA A 42 -1.93 -6.89 -6.80
N VAL A 43 -1.79 -5.92 -5.89
CA VAL A 43 -2.29 -4.55 -6.09
C VAL A 43 -1.43 -3.77 -7.07
N ASP A 44 -0.10 -3.90 -7.00
CA ASP A 44 0.86 -3.24 -7.90
C ASP A 44 0.68 -3.66 -9.37
N SER A 45 0.22 -4.90 -9.60
CA SER A 45 -0.07 -5.42 -10.95
C SER A 45 -1.35 -4.87 -11.60
N CYS A 46 -2.13 -4.06 -10.88
CA CYS A 46 -3.38 -3.50 -11.39
C CYS A 46 -3.15 -2.11 -12.00
N GLU A 47 -3.71 -1.87 -13.19
CA GLU A 47 -3.59 -0.58 -13.89
C GLU A 47 -4.73 0.38 -13.52
N THR A 48 -5.86 -0.18 -13.07
CA THR A 48 -7.07 0.60 -12.80
C THR A 48 -7.57 0.41 -11.38
N ALA A 49 -8.25 1.45 -10.86
CA ALA A 49 -8.92 1.37 -9.55
C ALA A 49 -9.99 0.27 -9.51
N GLN A 50 -10.60 -0.07 -10.65
CA GLN A 50 -11.59 -1.15 -10.76
C GLN A 50 -10.96 -2.53 -10.54
N GLU A 51 -9.76 -2.77 -11.09
CA GLU A 51 -9.02 -4.02 -10.89
C GLU A 51 -8.55 -4.16 -9.44
N ILE A 52 -8.06 -3.08 -8.83
CA ILE A 52 -7.69 -3.06 -7.41
C ILE A 52 -8.90 -3.42 -6.54
N TRP A 53 -10.05 -2.78 -6.78
CA TRP A 53 -11.28 -3.07 -6.04
C TRP A 53 -11.73 -4.53 -6.20
N LEU A 54 -11.71 -5.06 -7.43
CA LEU A 54 -12.06 -6.45 -7.70
C LEU A 54 -11.11 -7.41 -6.99
N ARG A 55 -9.81 -7.12 -6.99
CA ARG A 55 -8.77 -7.94 -6.35
C ARG A 55 -8.92 -7.98 -4.84
N VAL A 56 -9.14 -6.83 -4.20
CA VAL A 56 -9.43 -6.74 -2.77
C VAL A 56 -10.70 -7.53 -2.42
N GLN A 57 -11.75 -7.39 -3.23
CA GLN A 57 -12.99 -8.14 -3.03
C GLN A 57 -12.79 -9.67 -3.15
N GLN A 58 -11.95 -10.13 -4.09
CA GLN A 58 -11.61 -11.55 -4.23
C GLN A 58 -10.82 -12.08 -3.02
N MET A 59 -9.89 -11.28 -2.51
CA MET A 59 -9.09 -11.65 -1.32
C MET A 59 -9.96 -11.71 -0.05
N MET A 60 -10.90 -10.77 0.11
CA MET A 60 -11.84 -10.75 1.24
C MET A 60 -12.82 -11.93 1.23
N LYS A 61 -13.19 -12.44 0.05
CA LYS A 61 -14.13 -13.56 -0.06
C LYS A 61 -13.53 -14.91 0.33
N GLY A 62 -12.21 -14.99 0.56
CA GLY A 62 -11.51 -16.26 0.73
C GLY A 62 -11.44 -17.01 -0.60
N SER A 63 -10.28 -17.58 -0.91
CA SER A 63 -10.09 -18.31 -2.16
C SER A 63 -10.95 -19.57 -2.20
N ASP A 64 -12.11 -19.51 -2.85
CA ASP A 64 -12.58 -20.63 -3.68
C ASP A 64 -11.74 -20.65 -4.97
N ILE A 65 -10.42 -20.89 -4.86
CA ILE A 65 -9.56 -21.24 -6.00
C ILE A 65 -9.84 -22.72 -6.32
N GLY A 66 -11.06 -22.94 -6.78
CA GLY A 66 -11.63 -24.25 -7.07
C GLY A 66 -12.34 -24.29 -8.41
N ILE A 67 -12.13 -23.35 -9.34
CA ILE A 67 -12.47 -23.57 -10.75
C ILE A 67 -11.33 -22.98 -11.61
N GLN A 68 -10.33 -23.81 -11.91
CA GLN A 68 -9.78 -23.74 -13.27
C GLN A 68 -10.86 -24.32 -14.17
N GLU A 69 -11.45 -23.48 -15.01
CA GLU A 69 -12.42 -23.85 -16.02
C GLU A 69 -11.72 -24.70 -17.10
N LYS A 70 -11.50 -25.98 -16.79
CA LYS A 70 -10.94 -26.96 -17.70
C LYS A 70 -12.04 -27.39 -18.68
N THR A 71 -12.34 -26.54 -19.66
CA THR A 71 -13.16 -26.90 -20.83
C THR A 71 -12.35 -27.76 -21.79
N THR A 72 -12.12 -29.02 -21.42
CA THR A 72 -11.74 -30.03 -22.43
C THR A 72 -12.98 -30.41 -23.22
N LYS A 73 -13.12 -29.81 -24.40
CA LYS A 73 -14.00 -30.28 -25.47
C LYS A 73 -13.56 -31.70 -25.84
N LEU A 74 -14.35 -32.70 -25.47
CA LEU A 74 -14.21 -34.05 -26.03
C LEU A 74 -15.11 -34.10 -27.27
N PHE A 75 -14.55 -33.87 -28.45
CA PHE A 75 -15.14 -34.36 -29.68
C PHE A 75 -14.83 -35.84 -29.74
N ASN A 76 -15.86 -36.67 -29.58
CA ASN A 76 -15.83 -38.05 -30.04
C ASN A 76 -16.76 -38.11 -31.26
N GLU A 77 -16.18 -38.63 -32.34
CA GLU A 77 -16.80 -38.99 -33.63
C GLU A 77 -17.87 -40.08 -33.47
#